data_AF-A0A9E6JTU3-F1
#
_entry.id   AF-A0A9E6JTU3-F1
#
_cell.length_a   1.000
_cell.length_b   1.000
_cell.length_c   1.000
_cell.angle_alpha   90.00
_cell.angle_beta   90.00
_cell.angle_gamma   90.00
#
_symmetry.space_group_name_H-M   'P 1'
#
loop_
_entity.id
_entity.type
_entity.pdbx_description
1 polymer ?
#
loop_
_entity_poly.entity_id
_entity_poly.type
_entity_poly.pdbx_seq_one_letter_code
_entity_poly.pdbx_strand_id
1 'polypeptide(L)'
;MKKSILILLTAGWMSVLLMGVNAHEAIAQKRTVVSEKKILEINWASLLAGSVRVSPDSRRMAYAATKGGKCVVVIDGAESPVYDSIAVGSPIFSADSKRVTYGAKKGGKWIIVVDGAESPAYDGIGAGSLIFSPDSKRVAYATMKDKKFAVVVDGVEDPAYDGIGAGSLIFSPDSKRVAYVGIKDEDWIVVADGTESDTYSGILQGPIFSPDSKRLAYVTGGGVTCNVMVDGEEGSTYVGIVAGSLIFSPDSKHVAYAPYKRPLFSSAYGSISENDYTVVVLDEDEGDDYPGVVDSSLIFSPDSKRLAYVAKKGAERVVVVDGKEGEAYDAYGIGTLVFSPDSKRVAYEAIKDDKWLVVVDGVESPTIYDGMGSLIFSPDSKHVVYDVRKGDKWAVVVGGVDGLAYDGIGEDGVTFSPDGKRMAYFAKKESKWIVVVDGAEGPALEGNPEGSKIVFDSPSRLHYLARKGENTIYLVEEEIK
;
A
#
# COMPACT_ATOMS: atom_id res chain seq x y z
N MET A 1 80.50 -37.95 26.65
CA MET A 1 80.92 -36.63 27.18
C MET A 1 80.31 -35.59 26.25
N LYS A 2 79.21 -34.88 26.60
CA LYS A 2 79.14 -33.58 27.34
C LYS A 2 80.05 -32.53 26.66
N LYS A 3 79.63 -31.33 26.20
CA LYS A 3 78.53 -30.37 26.48
C LYS A 3 78.44 -29.40 25.27
N SER A 4 77.25 -29.07 24.74
CA SER A 4 76.42 -27.87 24.99
C SER A 4 76.87 -26.58 24.28
N ILE A 5 75.98 -25.98 23.48
CA ILE A 5 75.59 -24.56 23.56
C ILE A 5 74.09 -24.46 23.18
N LEU A 6 73.39 -23.69 24.01
CA LEU A 6 71.98 -23.33 24.07
C LEU A 6 71.71 -22.15 23.10
N ILE A 7 70.48 -21.98 22.58
CA ILE A 7 69.68 -20.73 22.69
C ILE A 7 68.27 -20.94 22.09
N LEU A 8 67.35 -20.19 22.70
CA LEU A 8 65.89 -20.28 22.74
C LEU A 8 65.11 -20.00 21.45
N LEU A 9 63.89 -20.53 21.47
CA LEU A 9 62.69 -20.16 20.71
C LEU A 9 62.42 -18.65 20.65
N THR A 10 62.03 -18.16 19.48
CA THR A 10 60.95 -17.17 19.32
C THR A 10 60.11 -17.50 18.09
N ALA A 11 58.80 -17.33 18.25
CA ALA A 11 57.73 -17.67 17.32
C ALA A 11 57.78 -16.92 15.97
N GLY A 12 57.28 -17.57 14.92
CA GLY A 12 56.97 -16.99 13.62
C GLY A 12 55.88 -17.81 12.95
N TRP A 13 54.73 -17.18 12.75
CA TRP A 13 53.44 -17.75 12.35
C TRP A 13 53.41 -18.27 10.91
N MET A 14 52.73 -19.39 10.69
CA MET A 14 51.98 -19.63 9.44
C MET A 14 50.93 -20.71 9.68
N SER A 15 49.78 -20.32 10.23
CA SER A 15 48.57 -21.16 10.27
C SER A 15 47.66 -20.69 9.13
N VAL A 16 47.62 -21.47 8.06
CA VAL A 16 46.55 -21.37 7.05
C VAL A 16 45.26 -21.78 7.75
N LEU A 17 44.42 -20.79 8.05
CA LEU A 17 43.09 -21.03 8.59
C LEU A 17 42.12 -21.24 7.41
N LEU A 18 41.83 -22.50 7.09
CA LEU A 18 40.55 -22.85 6.51
C LEU A 18 39.49 -22.58 7.58
N MET A 19 38.89 -21.39 7.58
CA MET A 19 37.52 -21.20 8.05
C MET A 19 36.67 -21.38 6.80
N GLY A 20 36.01 -22.52 6.63
CA GLY A 20 34.76 -22.76 7.35
C GLY A 20 33.62 -22.09 6.58
N VAL A 21 33.39 -22.55 5.35
CA VAL A 21 32.11 -22.37 4.68
C VAL A 21 31.10 -23.12 5.55
N ASN A 22 30.43 -22.42 6.45
CA ASN A 22 29.34 -23.02 7.21
C ASN A 22 28.25 -23.35 6.19
N ALA A 23 28.08 -24.64 5.96
CA ALA A 23 26.88 -25.22 5.41
C ALA A 23 25.67 -24.57 6.10
N HIS A 24 24.67 -24.20 5.29
CA HIS A 24 23.31 -24.03 5.77
C HIS A 24 22.83 -25.36 6.36
N GLU A 25 23.21 -25.66 7.60
CA GLU A 25 22.37 -26.48 8.46
C GLU A 25 21.17 -25.59 8.79
N ALA A 26 20.11 -25.73 7.99
CA ALA A 26 18.80 -25.29 8.41
C ALA A 26 18.52 -25.99 9.74
N ILE A 27 18.64 -25.25 10.85
CA ILE A 27 18.06 -25.70 12.11
C ILE A 27 16.59 -25.86 11.79
N ALA A 28 16.13 -27.11 11.66
CA ALA A 28 14.74 -27.42 11.39
C ALA A 28 13.92 -26.84 12.54
N GLN A 29 13.40 -25.64 12.32
CA GLN A 29 12.60 -24.94 13.29
C GLN A 29 11.36 -25.79 13.50
N LYS A 30 11.11 -26.22 14.73
CA LYS A 30 10.03 -27.17 15.01
C LYS A 30 8.70 -26.44 14.89
N ARG A 31 8.16 -26.44 13.68
CA ARG A 31 6.84 -25.90 13.33
C ARG A 31 5.77 -26.96 13.58
N THR A 32 4.69 -26.57 14.22
CA THR A 32 3.55 -27.45 14.48
C THR A 32 2.29 -26.77 13.99
N VAL A 33 1.53 -27.44 13.12
CA VAL A 33 0.18 -27.00 12.77
C VAL A 33 -0.70 -27.18 14.02
N VAL A 34 -1.13 -26.06 14.60
CA VAL A 34 -1.96 -26.01 15.81
C VAL A 34 -3.40 -26.30 15.47
N SER A 35 -3.88 -25.71 14.39
CA SER A 35 -5.24 -25.92 13.91
C SER A 35 -5.32 -25.79 12.40
N GLU A 36 -6.28 -26.49 11.82
CA GLU A 36 -6.62 -26.41 10.41
C GLU A 36 -8.14 -26.52 10.28
N LYS A 37 -8.78 -25.44 9.84
CA LYS A 37 -10.24 -25.33 9.79
C LYS A 37 -10.71 -24.97 8.39
N LYS A 38 -11.57 -25.79 7.79
CA LYS A 38 -12.29 -25.43 6.57
C LYS A 38 -13.15 -24.20 6.85
N ILE A 39 -12.94 -23.13 6.09
CA ILE A 39 -13.74 -21.90 6.21
C ILE A 39 -14.81 -21.81 5.13
N LEU A 40 -14.54 -22.30 3.91
CA LEU A 40 -15.54 -22.33 2.84
C LEU A 40 -15.16 -23.31 1.71
N GLU A 41 -16.13 -23.58 0.84
CA GLU A 41 -15.98 -24.33 -0.40
C GLU A 41 -16.53 -23.49 -1.56
N ILE A 42 -15.70 -23.27 -2.58
CA ILE A 42 -15.98 -22.37 -3.70
C ILE A 42 -16.43 -23.18 -4.90
N ASN A 43 -17.58 -22.82 -5.47
CA ASN A 43 -17.91 -23.21 -6.82
C ASN A 43 -17.35 -22.17 -7.81
N TRP A 44 -16.19 -22.46 -8.39
CA TRP A 44 -15.52 -21.54 -9.31
C TRP A 44 -16.35 -21.21 -10.55
N ALA A 45 -17.27 -22.09 -10.97
CA ALA A 45 -18.11 -21.87 -12.15
C ALA A 45 -19.21 -20.82 -11.91
N SER A 46 -19.59 -20.56 -10.64
CA SER A 46 -20.59 -19.56 -10.31
C SER A 46 -20.00 -18.23 -9.84
N LEU A 47 -18.72 -18.19 -9.47
CA LEU A 47 -18.04 -17.01 -8.95
C LEU A 47 -18.12 -15.82 -9.92
N LEU A 48 -18.45 -14.64 -9.39
CA LEU A 48 -18.24 -13.38 -10.11
C LEU A 48 -16.77 -12.99 -10.00
N ALA A 49 -16.04 -13.04 -11.12
CA ALA A 49 -14.63 -12.70 -11.17
C ALA A 49 -14.37 -11.30 -10.58
N GLY A 50 -13.30 -11.17 -9.79
CA GLY A 50 -12.91 -9.92 -9.12
C GLY A 50 -13.69 -9.57 -7.84
N SER A 51 -14.64 -10.42 -7.40
CA SER A 51 -15.41 -10.21 -6.16
C SER A 51 -14.80 -10.85 -4.91
N VAL A 52 -13.79 -11.72 -5.07
CA VAL A 52 -13.14 -12.40 -3.95
C VAL A 52 -12.47 -11.38 -3.04
N ARG A 53 -12.75 -11.46 -1.74
CA ARG A 53 -12.12 -10.68 -0.68
C ARG A 53 -11.69 -11.57 0.46
N VAL A 54 -10.49 -11.33 0.95
CA VAL A 54 -10.00 -11.84 2.23
C VAL A 54 -10.07 -10.69 3.24
N SER A 55 -10.45 -10.99 4.48
CA SER A 55 -10.47 -9.98 5.54
C SER A 55 -9.05 -9.49 5.88
N PRO A 56 -8.89 -8.26 6.41
CA PRO A 56 -7.58 -7.75 6.81
C PRO A 56 -6.80 -8.63 7.79
N ASP A 57 -7.46 -9.43 8.61
CA ASP A 57 -6.84 -10.40 9.51
C ASP A 57 -6.57 -11.77 8.85
N SER A 58 -6.90 -11.99 7.57
CA SER A 58 -6.73 -13.27 6.88
C SER A 58 -7.41 -14.47 7.56
N ARG A 59 -8.54 -14.24 8.25
CA ARG A 59 -9.35 -15.30 8.87
C ARG A 59 -10.68 -15.56 8.17
N ARG A 60 -11.13 -14.61 7.35
CA ARG A 60 -12.45 -14.62 6.71
C ARG A 60 -12.33 -14.40 5.23
N MET A 61 -13.34 -14.84 4.50
CA MET A 61 -13.38 -14.69 3.05
C MET A 61 -14.82 -14.51 2.57
N ALA A 62 -15.00 -13.62 1.60
CA ALA A 62 -16.28 -13.33 0.98
C ALA A 62 -16.16 -13.21 -0.53
N TYR A 63 -17.23 -13.53 -1.25
CA TYR A 63 -17.30 -13.39 -2.70
C TYR A 63 -18.75 -13.26 -3.18
N ALA A 64 -18.95 -12.79 -4.40
CA ALA A 64 -20.25 -12.82 -5.06
C ALA A 64 -20.32 -13.95 -6.08
N ALA A 65 -21.50 -14.57 -6.24
CA ALA A 65 -21.69 -15.68 -7.17
C ALA A 65 -23.07 -15.63 -7.84
N THR A 66 -23.15 -16.23 -9.03
CA THR A 66 -24.39 -16.41 -9.78
C THR A 66 -25.19 -17.60 -9.25
N LYS A 67 -26.50 -17.40 -9.10
CA LYS A 67 -27.46 -18.40 -8.65
C LYS A 67 -28.79 -18.21 -9.38
N GLY A 68 -29.11 -19.13 -10.30
CA GLY A 68 -30.36 -19.09 -11.06
C GLY A 68 -30.55 -17.82 -11.90
N GLY A 69 -29.48 -17.30 -12.52
CA GLY A 69 -29.51 -16.07 -13.32
C GLY A 69 -29.52 -14.77 -12.49
N LYS A 70 -29.45 -14.89 -11.16
CA LYS A 70 -29.32 -13.80 -10.19
C LYS A 70 -28.00 -13.93 -9.44
N CYS A 71 -27.76 -13.10 -8.44
CA CYS A 71 -26.53 -13.09 -7.65
C CYS A 71 -26.80 -13.31 -6.15
N VAL A 72 -25.82 -13.89 -5.45
CA VAL A 72 -25.72 -13.95 -3.99
C VAL A 72 -24.33 -13.50 -3.56
N VAL A 73 -24.20 -13.03 -2.34
CA VAL A 73 -22.91 -12.84 -1.66
C VAL A 73 -22.74 -13.99 -0.67
N VAL A 74 -21.58 -14.64 -0.71
CA VAL A 74 -21.19 -15.69 0.22
C VAL A 74 -20.16 -15.11 1.18
N ILE A 75 -20.40 -15.21 2.49
CA ILE A 75 -19.50 -14.74 3.55
C ILE A 75 -19.24 -15.93 4.47
N ASP A 76 -17.99 -16.39 4.53
CA ASP A 76 -17.60 -17.53 5.39
C ASP A 76 -18.50 -18.78 5.19
N GLY A 77 -18.91 -19.01 3.94
CA GLY A 77 -19.80 -20.12 3.55
C GLY A 77 -21.30 -19.86 3.72
N ALA A 78 -21.72 -18.77 4.35
CA ALA A 78 -23.12 -18.38 4.47
C ALA A 78 -23.57 -17.52 3.28
N GLU A 79 -24.69 -17.87 2.66
CA GLU A 79 -25.26 -17.11 1.54
C GLU A 79 -26.18 -15.97 2.02
N SER A 80 -26.12 -14.84 1.31
CA SER A 80 -27.09 -13.75 1.40
C SER A 80 -28.44 -14.11 0.74
N PRO A 81 -29.46 -13.24 0.86
CA PRO A 81 -30.61 -13.26 -0.06
C PRO A 81 -30.17 -13.15 -1.53
N VAL A 82 -31.09 -13.53 -2.43
CA VAL A 82 -30.85 -13.47 -3.88
C VAL A 82 -31.16 -12.07 -4.41
N TYR A 83 -30.21 -11.50 -5.14
CA TYR A 83 -30.25 -10.14 -5.71
C TYR A 83 -30.14 -10.18 -7.24
N ASP A 84 -30.64 -9.16 -7.93
CA ASP A 84 -30.56 -9.07 -9.39
C ASP A 84 -29.11 -8.87 -9.88
N SER A 85 -28.30 -8.11 -9.13
CA SER A 85 -26.85 -7.94 -9.37
C SER A 85 -26.13 -7.48 -8.11
N ILE A 86 -24.80 -7.63 -8.07
CA ILE A 86 -23.92 -7.10 -7.02
C ILE A 86 -23.04 -5.99 -7.62
N ALA A 87 -22.75 -4.95 -6.82
CA ALA A 87 -21.92 -3.84 -7.22
C ALA A 87 -20.47 -4.28 -7.50
N VAL A 88 -19.83 -3.68 -8.51
CA VAL A 88 -18.40 -3.88 -8.75
C VAL A 88 -17.61 -3.41 -7.52
N GLY A 89 -16.60 -4.19 -7.14
CA GLY A 89 -15.79 -3.90 -5.95
C GLY A 89 -16.35 -4.48 -4.64
N SER A 90 -17.59 -4.99 -4.63
CA SER A 90 -18.21 -5.62 -3.46
C SER A 90 -18.04 -7.15 -3.44
N PRO A 91 -18.12 -7.80 -2.25
CA PRO A 91 -18.24 -7.20 -0.91
C PRO A 91 -16.95 -6.50 -0.45
N ILE A 92 -16.99 -5.82 0.70
CA ILE A 92 -15.81 -5.25 1.39
C ILE A 92 -15.86 -5.57 2.88
N PHE A 93 -14.70 -5.82 3.49
CA PHE A 93 -14.54 -6.01 4.94
C PHE A 93 -14.17 -4.70 5.63
N SER A 94 -14.58 -4.54 6.90
CA SER A 94 -14.04 -3.49 7.76
C SER A 94 -12.58 -3.77 8.15
N ALA A 95 -11.85 -2.73 8.57
CA ALA A 95 -10.45 -2.84 8.98
C ALA A 95 -10.23 -3.84 10.13
N ASP A 96 -11.18 -3.91 11.07
CA ASP A 96 -11.16 -4.87 12.17
C ASP A 96 -11.63 -6.29 11.79
N SER A 97 -11.91 -6.52 10.50
CA SER A 97 -12.35 -7.80 9.92
C SER A 97 -13.71 -8.32 10.39
N LYS A 98 -14.46 -7.56 11.20
CA LYS A 98 -15.71 -8.05 11.80
C LYS A 98 -16.94 -7.77 10.95
N ARG A 99 -16.92 -6.71 10.16
CA ARG A 99 -18.08 -6.23 9.41
C ARG A 99 -17.92 -6.44 7.93
N VAL A 100 -19.04 -6.58 7.24
CA VAL A 100 -19.09 -6.72 5.78
C VAL A 100 -20.17 -5.81 5.23
N THR A 101 -19.85 -5.09 4.15
CA THR A 101 -20.84 -4.35 3.39
C THR A 101 -20.74 -4.63 1.90
N TYR A 102 -21.85 -4.50 1.18
CA TYR A 102 -21.91 -4.63 -0.27
C TYR A 102 -23.09 -3.88 -0.87
N GLY A 103 -22.93 -3.40 -2.10
CA GLY A 103 -24.04 -2.89 -2.91
C GLY A 103 -24.74 -4.03 -3.65
N ALA A 104 -26.06 -4.07 -3.60
CA ALA A 104 -26.88 -5.07 -4.29
C ALA A 104 -28.06 -4.42 -5.01
N LYS A 105 -28.48 -5.00 -6.13
CA LYS A 105 -29.67 -4.56 -6.87
C LYS A 105 -30.85 -5.50 -6.56
N LYS A 106 -31.98 -4.96 -6.15
CA LYS A 106 -33.19 -5.70 -5.76
C LYS A 106 -34.42 -5.02 -6.35
N GLY A 107 -35.13 -5.72 -7.24
CA GLY A 107 -36.33 -5.16 -7.87
C GLY A 107 -36.03 -3.94 -8.73
N GLY A 108 -34.86 -3.93 -9.40
CA GLY A 108 -34.44 -2.82 -10.26
C GLY A 108 -33.82 -1.61 -9.53
N LYS A 109 -33.87 -1.55 -8.19
CA LYS A 109 -33.25 -0.49 -7.37
C LYS A 109 -32.00 -1.00 -6.66
N TRP A 110 -31.11 -0.10 -6.29
CA TRP A 110 -29.91 -0.41 -5.51
C TRP A 110 -30.16 -0.26 -4.02
N ILE A 111 -29.59 -1.15 -3.24
CA ILE A 111 -29.55 -1.13 -1.78
C ILE A 111 -28.11 -1.37 -1.33
N ILE A 112 -27.77 -0.86 -0.16
CA ILE A 112 -26.53 -1.16 0.53
C ILE A 112 -26.90 -2.16 1.64
N VAL A 113 -26.15 -3.25 1.72
CA VAL A 113 -26.30 -4.21 2.81
C VAL A 113 -25.13 -4.07 3.75
N VAL A 114 -25.39 -3.70 5.00
CA VAL A 114 -24.38 -3.60 6.06
C VAL A 114 -24.67 -4.68 7.10
N ASP A 115 -23.77 -5.64 7.25
CA ASP A 115 -23.92 -6.74 8.22
C ASP A 115 -25.26 -7.49 8.12
N GLY A 116 -25.78 -7.62 6.89
CA GLY A 116 -27.06 -8.26 6.58
C GLY A 116 -28.29 -7.35 6.65
N ALA A 117 -28.16 -6.12 7.14
CA ALA A 117 -29.25 -5.13 7.16
C ALA A 117 -29.29 -4.35 5.84
N GLU A 118 -30.47 -4.29 5.20
CA GLU A 118 -30.68 -3.58 3.93
C GLU A 118 -31.04 -2.09 4.17
N SER A 119 -30.41 -1.20 3.40
CA SER A 119 -30.75 0.24 3.35
C SER A 119 -32.07 0.51 2.61
N PRO A 120 -32.56 1.77 2.58
CA PRO A 120 -33.55 2.21 1.60
C PRO A 120 -33.10 1.93 0.16
N ALA A 121 -34.08 1.94 -0.76
CA ALA A 121 -33.87 1.69 -2.18
C ALA A 121 -33.52 2.98 -2.94
N TYR A 122 -32.47 2.91 -3.76
CA TYR A 122 -31.89 4.02 -4.52
C TYR A 122 -31.91 3.73 -6.03
N ASP A 123 -31.84 4.78 -6.86
CA ASP A 123 -31.73 4.65 -8.32
C ASP A 123 -30.33 4.18 -8.75
N GLY A 124 -29.32 4.49 -7.94
CA GLY A 124 -27.92 4.15 -8.18
C GLY A 124 -27.08 4.21 -6.91
N ILE A 125 -25.86 3.70 -7.03
CA ILE A 125 -24.78 3.82 -6.04
C ILE A 125 -23.52 4.31 -6.75
N GLY A 126 -22.76 5.18 -6.11
CA GLY A 126 -21.48 5.64 -6.63
C GLY A 126 -20.50 4.47 -6.69
N ALA A 127 -19.95 4.18 -7.87
CA ALA A 127 -18.96 3.13 -8.04
C ALA A 127 -17.75 3.38 -7.13
N GLY A 128 -17.37 2.38 -6.33
CA GLY A 128 -16.23 2.48 -5.40
C GLY A 128 -16.44 3.43 -4.20
N SER A 129 -17.64 3.98 -3.99
CA SER A 129 -17.89 4.95 -2.90
C SER A 129 -18.13 4.32 -1.52
N LEU A 130 -18.35 3.00 -1.46
CA LEU A 130 -18.71 2.30 -0.24
C LEU A 130 -17.46 2.08 0.62
N ILE A 131 -17.41 2.70 1.80
CA ILE A 131 -16.24 2.66 2.71
C ILE A 131 -16.64 2.48 4.18
N PHE A 132 -15.74 1.86 4.95
CA PHE A 132 -15.79 1.88 6.42
C PHE A 132 -14.90 3.00 6.97
N SER A 133 -15.26 3.54 8.14
CA SER A 133 -14.31 4.35 8.90
C SER A 133 -13.10 3.53 9.38
N PRO A 134 -11.94 4.16 9.64
CA PRO A 134 -10.76 3.47 10.17
C PRO A 134 -11.02 2.63 11.42
N ASP A 135 -11.86 3.10 12.34
CA ASP A 135 -12.26 2.38 13.55
C ASP A 135 -13.32 1.28 13.33
N SER A 136 -13.71 1.06 12.07
CA SER A 136 -14.70 0.07 11.61
C SER A 136 -16.14 0.29 12.11
N LYS A 137 -16.42 1.39 12.81
CA LYS A 137 -17.76 1.60 13.40
C LYS A 137 -18.74 2.27 12.46
N ARG A 138 -18.26 3.06 11.50
CA ARG A 138 -19.09 3.87 10.60
C ARG A 138 -19.01 3.36 9.17
N VAL A 139 -20.05 3.65 8.39
CA VAL A 139 -20.13 3.33 6.96
C VAL A 139 -20.57 4.58 6.20
N ALA A 140 -19.89 4.86 5.09
CA ALA A 140 -20.29 5.91 4.16
C ALA A 140 -20.37 5.39 2.73
N TYR A 141 -21.26 5.98 1.94
CA TYR A 141 -21.43 5.67 0.51
C TYR A 141 -22.15 6.79 -0.23
N ALA A 142 -21.93 6.90 -1.54
CA ALA A 142 -22.70 7.78 -2.41
C ALA A 142 -23.88 7.02 -3.03
N THR A 143 -25.06 7.63 -3.02
CA THR A 143 -26.27 7.10 -3.65
C THR A 143 -26.80 8.07 -4.70
N MET A 144 -27.61 7.58 -5.62
CA MET A 144 -28.35 8.39 -6.58
C MET A 144 -29.85 8.23 -6.34
N LYS A 145 -30.56 9.35 -6.28
CA LYS A 145 -32.02 9.43 -6.17
C LYS A 145 -32.51 10.62 -6.98
N ASP A 146 -33.51 10.41 -7.84
CA ASP A 146 -34.11 11.47 -8.66
C ASP A 146 -33.07 12.26 -9.49
N LYS A 147 -32.06 11.53 -10.02
CA LYS A 147 -30.90 12.06 -10.79
C LYS A 147 -29.94 12.96 -10.03
N LYS A 148 -30.05 13.08 -8.71
CA LYS A 148 -29.07 13.74 -7.86
C LYS A 148 -28.32 12.70 -7.03
N PHE A 149 -27.08 13.02 -6.67
CA PHE A 149 -26.24 12.18 -5.81
C PHE A 149 -26.15 12.77 -4.40
N ALA A 150 -26.20 11.92 -3.38
CA ALA A 150 -25.97 12.31 -2.00
C ALA A 150 -25.03 11.32 -1.33
N VAL A 151 -24.17 11.82 -0.44
CA VAL A 151 -23.41 10.96 0.48
C VAL A 151 -24.32 10.57 1.64
N VAL A 152 -24.25 9.31 2.03
CA VAL A 152 -24.95 8.78 3.20
C VAL A 152 -23.89 8.34 4.19
N VAL A 153 -23.96 8.85 5.42
CA VAL A 153 -23.07 8.47 6.52
C VAL A 153 -23.92 7.91 7.64
N ASP A 154 -23.70 6.64 7.98
CA ASP A 154 -24.45 5.93 9.03
C ASP A 154 -25.99 6.02 8.88
N GLY A 155 -26.46 6.03 7.62
CA GLY A 155 -27.88 6.13 7.28
C GLY A 155 -28.45 7.54 7.25
N VAL A 156 -27.64 8.57 7.53
CA VAL A 156 -28.01 9.99 7.40
C VAL A 156 -27.56 10.50 6.03
N GLU A 157 -28.49 11.05 5.25
CA GLU A 157 -28.20 11.62 3.92
C GLU A 157 -27.76 13.08 4.04
N ASP A 158 -26.61 13.39 3.46
CA ASP A 158 -26.09 14.75 3.27
C ASP A 158 -26.80 15.46 2.08
N PRO A 159 -26.55 16.76 1.83
CA PRO A 159 -27.15 17.46 0.71
C PRO A 159 -26.95 16.76 -0.64
N ALA A 160 -27.89 17.00 -1.56
CA ALA A 160 -27.88 16.37 -2.88
C ALA A 160 -27.22 17.28 -3.93
N TYR A 161 -26.36 16.67 -4.74
CA TYR A 161 -25.51 17.31 -5.75
C TYR A 161 -25.80 16.73 -7.15
N ASP A 162 -25.35 17.41 -8.22
CA ASP A 162 -25.37 16.86 -9.58
C ASP A 162 -24.43 15.66 -9.74
N GLY A 163 -23.38 15.61 -8.92
CA GLY A 163 -22.45 14.50 -8.85
C GLY A 163 -21.63 14.52 -7.57
N ILE A 164 -20.99 13.39 -7.27
CA ILE A 164 -19.98 13.27 -6.22
C ILE A 164 -18.67 12.89 -6.91
N GLY A 165 -17.58 13.59 -6.58
CA GLY A 165 -16.25 13.33 -7.14
C GLY A 165 -15.82 11.89 -6.86
N ALA A 166 -15.47 11.15 -7.92
CA ALA A 166 -15.07 9.75 -7.80
C ALA A 166 -13.85 9.61 -6.88
N GLY A 167 -13.92 8.71 -5.90
CA GLY A 167 -12.84 8.48 -4.93
C GLY A 167 -12.59 9.60 -3.91
N SER A 168 -13.42 10.67 -3.89
CA SER A 168 -13.22 11.81 -2.98
C SER A 168 -13.73 11.59 -1.56
N LEU A 169 -14.65 10.64 -1.37
CA LEU A 169 -15.28 10.37 -0.07
C LEU A 169 -14.29 9.67 0.87
N ILE A 170 -13.96 10.34 1.98
CA ILE A 170 -13.01 9.85 2.98
C ILE A 170 -13.49 10.10 4.41
N PHE A 171 -13.06 9.23 5.33
CA PHE A 171 -13.11 9.48 6.77
C PHE A 171 -11.76 10.05 7.25
N SER A 172 -11.78 10.88 8.30
CA SER A 172 -10.57 11.21 9.04
C SER A 172 -9.96 9.98 9.72
N PRO A 173 -8.63 9.97 10.00
CA PRO A 173 -7.97 8.88 10.72
C PRO A 173 -8.63 8.49 12.05
N ASP A 174 -9.14 9.48 12.80
CA ASP A 174 -9.85 9.26 14.06
C ASP A 174 -11.33 8.84 13.90
N SER A 175 -11.78 8.64 12.66
CA SER A 175 -13.13 8.20 12.25
C SER A 175 -14.26 9.18 12.56
N LYS A 176 -13.97 10.38 13.08
CA LYS A 176 -15.01 11.32 13.50
C LYS A 176 -15.50 12.20 12.36
N ARG A 177 -14.63 12.54 11.41
CA ARG A 177 -14.92 13.49 10.34
C ARG A 177 -15.10 12.80 9.00
N VAL A 178 -15.85 13.44 8.11
CA VAL A 178 -16.07 12.99 6.73
C VAL A 178 -15.81 14.15 5.79
N ALA A 179 -15.12 13.90 4.69
CA ALA A 179 -14.97 14.86 3.61
C ALA A 179 -15.23 14.21 2.25
N TYR A 180 -15.75 14.98 1.30
CA TYR A 180 -15.96 14.56 -0.08
C TYR A 180 -16.06 15.78 -1.01
N VAL A 181 -16.12 15.52 -2.31
CA VAL A 181 -16.32 16.54 -3.33
C VAL A 181 -17.72 16.42 -3.90
N GLY A 182 -18.51 17.50 -3.83
CA GLY A 182 -19.80 17.64 -4.50
C GLY A 182 -19.67 18.46 -5.78
N ILE A 183 -20.50 18.16 -6.78
CA ILE A 183 -20.61 18.93 -8.03
C ILE A 183 -21.99 19.57 -8.08
N LYS A 184 -22.05 20.89 -8.23
CA LYS A 184 -23.29 21.67 -8.24
C LYS A 184 -23.24 22.69 -9.36
N ASP A 185 -24.17 22.61 -10.30
CA ASP A 185 -24.26 23.56 -11.42
C ASP A 185 -22.92 23.70 -12.19
N GLU A 186 -22.25 22.57 -12.46
CA GLU A 186 -20.91 22.44 -13.09
C GLU A 186 -19.71 22.87 -12.22
N ASP A 187 -19.95 23.53 -11.09
CA ASP A 187 -18.92 23.87 -10.11
C ASP A 187 -18.65 22.75 -9.11
N TRP A 188 -17.43 22.75 -8.57
CA TRP A 188 -16.94 21.78 -7.61
C TRP A 188 -16.84 22.40 -6.22
N ILE A 189 -17.29 21.67 -5.21
CA ILE A 189 -17.31 22.09 -3.81
C ILE A 189 -16.68 20.97 -2.98
N VAL A 190 -15.84 21.32 -2.00
CA VAL A 190 -15.42 20.38 -0.97
C VAL A 190 -16.41 20.49 0.19
N VAL A 191 -16.95 19.35 0.59
CA VAL A 191 -17.82 19.24 1.77
C VAL A 191 -17.02 18.58 2.87
N ALA A 192 -16.96 19.21 4.04
CA ALA A 192 -16.34 18.66 5.24
C ALA A 192 -17.33 18.74 6.40
N ASP A 193 -17.67 17.59 6.98
CA ASP A 193 -18.59 17.49 8.11
C ASP A 193 -19.94 18.19 7.85
N GLY A 194 -20.46 18.06 6.62
CA GLY A 194 -21.70 18.70 6.16
C GLY A 194 -21.59 20.20 5.84
N THR A 195 -20.41 20.79 5.96
CA THR A 195 -20.14 22.20 5.61
C THR A 195 -19.55 22.31 4.20
N GLU A 196 -20.17 23.11 3.35
CA GLU A 196 -19.72 23.39 1.98
C GLU A 196 -18.64 24.48 1.96
N SER A 197 -17.59 24.28 1.15
CA SER A 197 -16.62 25.31 0.78
C SER A 197 -17.20 26.33 -0.22
N ASP A 198 -16.38 27.29 -0.63
CA ASP A 198 -16.63 28.06 -1.86
C ASP A 198 -16.67 27.14 -3.10
N THR A 199 -17.20 27.65 -4.21
CA THR A 199 -17.24 26.96 -5.50
C THR A 199 -15.95 27.16 -6.28
N TYR A 200 -15.51 26.10 -6.96
CA TYR A 200 -14.31 26.08 -7.79
C TYR A 200 -14.61 25.49 -9.17
N SER A 201 -13.84 25.86 -10.18
CA SER A 201 -13.98 25.28 -11.53
C SER A 201 -13.49 23.82 -11.61
N GLY A 202 -12.80 23.34 -10.57
CA GLY A 202 -12.38 21.95 -10.45
C GLY A 202 -11.68 21.67 -9.12
N ILE A 203 -11.51 20.39 -8.80
CA ILE A 203 -10.65 19.90 -7.70
C ILE A 203 -9.63 18.95 -8.32
N LEU A 204 -8.35 19.34 -8.30
CA LEU A 204 -7.26 18.57 -8.93
C LEU A 204 -6.79 17.41 -8.04
N GLN A 205 -6.83 17.59 -6.72
CA GLN A 205 -6.60 16.53 -5.74
C GLN A 205 -7.66 16.67 -4.65
N GLY A 206 -8.37 15.57 -4.39
CA GLY A 206 -9.46 15.52 -3.41
C GLY A 206 -8.99 15.80 -1.98
N PRO A 207 -9.94 15.97 -1.04
CA PRO A 207 -9.64 16.23 0.36
C PRO A 207 -8.75 15.13 0.95
N ILE A 208 -7.79 15.55 1.79
CA ILE A 208 -7.00 14.69 2.67
C ILE A 208 -7.01 15.23 4.09
N PHE A 209 -7.15 14.36 5.08
CA PHE A 209 -7.00 14.73 6.48
C PHE A 209 -5.55 14.57 6.95
N SER A 210 -5.08 15.43 7.86
CA SER A 210 -3.85 15.19 8.59
C SER A 210 -3.94 13.92 9.45
N PRO A 211 -2.81 13.26 9.79
CA PRO A 211 -2.80 12.09 10.66
C PRO A 211 -3.52 12.29 12.01
N ASP A 212 -3.47 13.48 12.60
CA ASP A 212 -4.18 13.82 13.84
C ASP A 212 -5.65 14.19 13.65
N SER A 213 -6.16 14.12 12.42
CA SER A 213 -7.55 14.39 12.00
C SER A 213 -8.03 15.84 12.15
N LYS A 214 -7.14 16.77 12.55
CA LYS A 214 -7.55 18.16 12.80
C LYS A 214 -7.51 19.01 11.55
N ARG A 215 -6.61 18.72 10.62
CA ARG A 215 -6.38 19.53 9.42
C ARG A 215 -6.95 18.87 8.19
N LEU A 216 -7.34 19.69 7.22
CA LEU A 216 -7.87 19.27 5.92
C LEU A 216 -7.13 20.03 4.82
N ALA A 217 -6.67 19.32 3.79
CA ALA A 217 -6.07 19.95 2.62
C ALA A 217 -6.65 19.38 1.31
N TYR A 218 -6.67 20.19 0.26
CA TYR A 218 -7.10 19.80 -1.10
C TYR A 218 -6.51 20.77 -2.12
N VAL A 219 -6.61 20.44 -3.42
CA VAL A 219 -6.09 21.29 -4.49
C VAL A 219 -7.23 21.73 -5.40
N THR A 220 -7.42 23.05 -5.53
CA THR A 220 -8.47 23.65 -6.35
C THR A 220 -7.97 23.96 -7.76
N GLY A 221 -8.88 23.95 -8.73
CA GLY A 221 -8.64 24.41 -10.10
C GLY A 221 -9.40 25.70 -10.40
N GLY A 222 -8.70 26.68 -10.97
CA GLY A 222 -9.22 27.97 -11.41
C GLY A 222 -8.97 28.21 -12.91
N GLY A 223 -9.39 27.26 -13.76
CA GLY A 223 -9.13 27.31 -15.19
C GLY A 223 -7.73 26.80 -15.55
N VAL A 224 -6.75 27.71 -15.69
CA VAL A 224 -5.34 27.35 -16.02
C VAL A 224 -4.40 27.39 -14.81
N THR A 225 -4.93 27.72 -13.63
CA THR A 225 -4.19 27.77 -12.37
C THR A 225 -4.80 26.86 -11.33
N CYS A 226 -4.04 26.59 -10.27
CA CYS A 226 -4.47 25.88 -9.09
C CYS A 226 -3.91 26.50 -7.82
N ASN A 227 -4.57 26.25 -6.70
CA ASN A 227 -4.10 26.64 -5.38
C ASN A 227 -4.20 25.44 -4.43
N VAL A 228 -3.26 25.35 -3.49
CA VAL A 228 -3.34 24.39 -2.38
C VAL A 228 -4.15 25.05 -1.27
N MET A 229 -5.22 24.38 -0.85
CA MET A 229 -6.05 24.81 0.27
C MET A 229 -5.63 24.02 1.49
N VAL A 230 -5.36 24.69 2.60
CA VAL A 230 -5.07 24.06 3.89
C VAL A 230 -5.89 24.73 4.96
N ASP A 231 -6.75 23.96 5.64
CA ASP A 231 -7.61 24.44 6.72
C ASP A 231 -8.53 25.61 6.34
N GLY A 232 -8.91 25.69 5.06
CA GLY A 232 -9.73 26.76 4.48
C GLY A 232 -8.93 28.00 4.06
N GLU A 233 -7.62 28.03 4.31
CA GLU A 233 -6.72 29.07 3.84
C GLU A 233 -6.17 28.73 2.46
N GLU A 234 -6.13 29.73 1.57
CA GLU A 234 -5.63 29.61 0.21
C GLU A 234 -4.12 29.89 0.18
N GLY A 235 -3.34 28.92 -0.29
CA GLY A 235 -1.90 29.06 -0.52
C GLY A 235 -1.58 29.72 -1.86
N SER A 236 -0.30 29.65 -2.22
CA SER A 236 0.23 30.23 -3.46
C SER A 236 -0.44 29.67 -4.73
N THR A 237 -0.51 30.50 -5.78
CA THR A 237 -1.10 30.13 -7.08
C THR A 237 -0.05 29.53 -8.01
N TYR A 238 -0.38 28.38 -8.62
CA TYR A 238 0.48 27.63 -9.53
C TYR A 238 -0.25 27.28 -10.82
N VAL A 239 0.45 26.74 -11.84
CA VAL A 239 -0.17 26.33 -13.11
C VAL A 239 -0.59 24.86 -13.14
N GLY A 240 -0.33 24.13 -12.05
CA GLY A 240 -0.70 22.74 -11.85
C GLY A 240 0.01 22.14 -10.63
N ILE A 241 -0.28 20.88 -10.33
CA ILE A 241 0.39 20.11 -9.28
C ILE A 241 0.71 18.69 -9.76
N VAL A 242 1.84 18.13 -9.30
CA VAL A 242 2.19 16.73 -9.52
C VAL A 242 1.17 15.84 -8.82
N ALA A 243 0.68 14.81 -9.53
CA ALA A 243 -0.39 13.96 -9.05
C ALA A 243 0.00 13.22 -7.75
N GLY A 244 -0.85 13.34 -6.73
CA GLY A 244 -0.63 12.72 -5.42
C GLY A 244 0.53 13.30 -4.62
N SER A 245 1.02 14.49 -4.95
CA SER A 245 2.14 15.12 -4.24
C SER A 245 1.74 15.83 -2.94
N LEU A 246 0.49 16.27 -2.80
CA LEU A 246 0.04 16.92 -1.57
C LEU A 246 -0.09 15.89 -0.43
N ILE A 247 0.73 16.05 0.61
CA ILE A 247 0.81 15.16 1.77
C ILE A 247 1.00 15.94 3.08
N PHE A 248 0.50 15.36 4.18
CA PHE A 248 0.85 15.79 5.54
C PHE A 248 1.98 14.93 6.10
N SER A 249 2.86 15.56 6.89
CA SER A 249 3.81 14.85 7.74
C SER A 249 3.12 14.01 8.83
N PRO A 250 3.75 12.92 9.33
CA PRO A 250 3.19 12.03 10.36
C PRO A 250 2.70 12.73 11.63
N ASP A 251 3.40 13.77 12.07
CA ASP A 251 3.02 14.58 13.24
C ASP A 251 2.02 15.72 12.92
N SER A 252 1.50 15.76 11.70
CA SER A 252 0.45 16.69 11.22
C SER A 252 0.85 18.16 11.16
N LYS A 253 2.11 18.50 11.41
CA LYS A 253 2.57 19.90 11.46
C LYS A 253 2.94 20.44 10.09
N HIS A 254 3.64 19.63 9.32
CA HIS A 254 4.17 20.01 8.02
C HIS A 254 3.28 19.53 6.87
N VAL A 255 3.20 20.33 5.81
CA VAL A 255 2.55 20.02 4.52
C VAL A 255 3.61 20.09 3.44
N ALA A 256 3.66 19.07 2.58
CA ALA A 256 4.51 19.08 1.39
C ALA A 256 3.68 18.85 0.12
N TYR A 257 4.07 19.49 -0.97
CA TYR A 257 3.47 19.31 -2.29
C TYR A 257 4.45 19.72 -3.39
N ALA A 258 4.17 19.33 -4.64
CA ALA A 258 5.06 19.60 -5.77
C ALA A 258 4.30 20.30 -6.91
N PRO A 259 4.22 21.64 -6.92
CA PRO A 259 3.51 22.38 -7.96
C PRO A 259 4.35 22.55 -9.23
N TYR A 260 3.67 22.75 -10.36
CA TYR A 260 4.29 23.21 -11.61
C TYR A 260 4.41 24.74 -11.60
N LYS A 261 5.60 25.22 -11.96
CA LYS A 261 5.94 26.64 -12.13
C LYS A 261 6.31 26.94 -13.57
N ARG A 262 6.01 28.18 -13.97
CA ARG A 262 6.39 28.73 -15.28
C ARG A 262 7.51 29.75 -15.14
N PRO A 263 8.50 29.76 -16.06
CA PRO A 263 9.43 30.86 -16.17
C PRO A 263 8.69 32.18 -16.42
N LEU A 264 9.12 33.25 -15.74
CA LEU A 264 8.49 34.59 -15.73
C LEU A 264 8.30 35.24 -17.12
N PHE A 265 8.93 34.69 -18.18
CA PHE A 265 8.87 35.22 -19.55
C PHE A 265 7.98 34.41 -20.51
N SER A 266 7.28 33.38 -20.02
CA SER A 266 6.28 32.66 -20.84
C SER A 266 4.90 33.31 -20.73
N SER A 267 4.17 33.41 -21.85
CA SER A 267 2.80 33.96 -21.85
C SER A 267 1.91 33.17 -20.90
N ALA A 268 1.33 33.84 -19.91
CA ALA A 268 0.68 33.28 -18.72
C ALA A 268 -0.60 32.43 -18.94
N TYR A 269 -0.87 31.92 -20.14
CA TYR A 269 -2.10 31.19 -20.46
C TYR A 269 -1.81 29.96 -21.33
N GLY A 270 -2.09 28.77 -20.81
CA GLY A 270 -1.93 27.48 -21.52
C GLY A 270 -1.86 26.28 -20.57
N SER A 271 -1.98 25.06 -21.10
CA SER A 271 -1.73 23.79 -20.40
C SER A 271 -0.24 23.59 -20.07
N ILE A 272 0.09 22.65 -19.17
CA ILE A 272 1.49 22.32 -18.80
C ILE A 272 2.36 22.21 -20.07
N SER A 273 3.47 22.92 -20.09
CA SER A 273 4.40 23.00 -21.22
C SER A 273 5.73 22.31 -20.93
N GLU A 274 6.51 22.00 -21.98
CA GLU A 274 7.87 21.44 -21.82
C GLU A 274 8.84 22.37 -21.06
N ASN A 275 8.51 23.66 -20.96
CA ASN A 275 9.30 24.65 -20.21
C ASN A 275 8.84 24.81 -18.76
N ASP A 276 7.75 24.15 -18.38
CA ASP A 276 7.26 24.18 -17.01
C ASP A 276 8.15 23.25 -16.17
N TYR A 277 8.49 23.68 -14.97
CA TYR A 277 9.32 22.93 -14.05
C TYR A 277 8.56 22.71 -12.74
N THR A 278 9.03 21.80 -11.91
CA THR A 278 8.46 21.48 -10.61
C THR A 278 9.42 21.90 -9.53
N VAL A 279 8.88 22.48 -8.45
CA VAL A 279 9.59 22.64 -7.18
C VAL A 279 8.93 21.74 -6.15
N VAL A 280 9.65 21.32 -5.12
CA VAL A 280 9.01 20.73 -3.93
C VAL A 280 8.85 21.85 -2.91
N VAL A 281 7.63 22.04 -2.42
CA VAL A 281 7.29 23.00 -1.39
C VAL A 281 7.10 22.25 -0.08
N LEU A 282 7.77 22.70 0.98
CA LEU A 282 7.59 22.25 2.35
C LEU A 282 7.22 23.46 3.21
N ASP A 283 5.98 23.53 3.69
CA ASP A 283 5.47 24.65 4.49
C ASP A 283 5.73 26.04 3.86
N GLU A 284 5.37 26.19 2.59
CA GLU A 284 5.61 27.39 1.75
C GLU A 284 7.08 27.68 1.40
N ASP A 285 8.04 26.93 1.94
CA ASP A 285 9.44 27.01 1.53
C ASP A 285 9.68 26.18 0.27
N GLU A 286 10.09 26.83 -0.81
CA GLU A 286 10.43 26.18 -2.08
C GLU A 286 11.86 25.60 -2.06
N GLY A 287 12.00 24.36 -2.52
CA GLY A 287 13.29 23.72 -2.80
C GLY A 287 13.84 24.05 -4.19
N ASP A 288 14.72 23.17 -4.68
CA ASP A 288 15.35 23.31 -5.99
C ASP A 288 14.39 23.08 -7.17
N ASP A 289 14.73 23.66 -8.32
CA ASP A 289 13.99 23.54 -9.58
C ASP A 289 14.31 22.22 -10.31
N TYR A 290 13.28 21.46 -10.66
CA TYR A 290 13.40 20.21 -11.41
C TYR A 290 12.55 20.22 -12.68
N PRO A 291 13.00 19.62 -13.79
CA PRO A 291 12.14 19.36 -14.96
C PRO A 291 10.87 18.55 -14.66
N GLY A 292 10.83 17.87 -13.52
CA GLY A 292 9.62 17.25 -12.98
C GLY A 292 9.92 16.44 -11.74
N VAL A 293 8.93 16.27 -10.87
CA VAL A 293 8.95 15.31 -9.77
C VAL A 293 8.06 14.13 -10.14
N VAL A 294 8.43 12.92 -9.72
CA VAL A 294 7.64 11.74 -10.06
C VAL A 294 6.41 11.66 -9.16
N ASP A 295 5.27 11.32 -9.78
CA ASP A 295 3.98 11.16 -9.13
C ASP A 295 4.07 10.30 -7.87
N SER A 296 3.40 10.74 -6.80
CA SER A 296 3.32 10.03 -5.51
C SER A 296 4.67 9.62 -4.90
N SER A 297 5.77 10.33 -5.22
CA SER A 297 7.11 9.99 -4.71
C SER A 297 7.51 10.69 -3.41
N LEU A 298 6.79 11.75 -3.02
CA LEU A 298 7.09 12.48 -1.79
C LEU A 298 6.76 11.62 -0.57
N ILE A 299 7.71 11.50 0.36
CA ILE A 299 7.54 10.82 1.63
C ILE A 299 8.19 11.58 2.78
N PHE A 300 7.51 11.62 3.92
CA PHE A 300 8.12 12.03 5.18
C PHE A 300 8.71 10.83 5.92
N SER A 301 9.81 11.05 6.61
CA SER A 301 10.31 10.12 7.63
C SER A 301 9.31 9.96 8.80
N PRO A 302 9.30 8.81 9.50
CA PRO A 302 8.37 8.55 10.61
C PRO A 302 8.34 9.61 11.73
N ASP A 303 9.45 10.30 11.97
CA ASP A 303 9.58 11.37 12.96
C ASP A 303 9.29 12.78 12.41
N SER A 304 8.76 12.88 11.18
CA SER A 304 8.45 14.10 10.43
C SER A 304 9.61 15.03 10.10
N LYS A 305 10.86 14.71 10.45
CA LYS A 305 11.97 15.67 10.33
C LYS A 305 12.65 15.70 8.97
N ARG A 306 12.36 14.71 8.15
CA ARG A 306 13.02 14.48 6.86
C ARG A 306 11.99 14.27 5.77
N LEU A 307 12.28 14.78 4.59
CA LEU A 307 11.47 14.66 3.38
C LEU A 307 12.35 14.06 2.27
N ALA A 308 11.80 13.07 1.56
CA ALA A 308 12.44 12.51 0.38
C ALA A 308 11.46 12.47 -0.80
N TYR A 309 11.99 12.55 -2.02
CA TYR A 309 11.22 12.47 -3.26
C TYR A 309 12.10 12.05 -4.43
N VAL A 310 11.48 11.74 -5.57
CA VAL A 310 12.21 11.39 -6.80
C VAL A 310 12.01 12.47 -7.84
N ALA A 311 13.10 13.06 -8.32
CA ALA A 311 13.09 14.10 -9.33
C ALA A 311 13.68 13.63 -10.67
N LYS A 312 13.23 14.25 -11.76
CA LYS A 312 13.77 14.06 -13.11
C LYS A 312 15.03 14.90 -13.29
N LYS A 313 16.08 14.30 -13.86
CA LYS A 313 17.33 14.98 -14.22
C LYS A 313 17.74 14.58 -15.63
N GLY A 314 17.27 15.34 -16.62
CA GLY A 314 17.39 14.93 -18.03
C GLY A 314 16.61 13.64 -18.30
N ALA A 315 17.28 12.62 -18.86
CA ALA A 315 16.69 11.30 -19.05
C ALA A 315 16.61 10.49 -17.74
N GLU A 316 17.48 10.79 -16.77
CA GLU A 316 17.68 10.06 -15.54
C GLU A 316 16.75 10.53 -14.41
N ARG A 317 16.81 9.82 -13.27
CA ARG A 317 16.11 10.13 -12.02
C ARG A 317 17.11 10.23 -10.88
N VAL A 318 16.87 11.15 -9.96
CA VAL A 318 17.62 11.29 -8.71
C VAL A 318 16.67 11.21 -7.52
N VAL A 319 17.08 10.50 -6.47
CA VAL A 319 16.42 10.57 -5.17
C VAL A 319 16.98 11.78 -4.44
N VAL A 320 16.09 12.67 -4.01
CA VAL A 320 16.43 13.83 -3.21
C VAL A 320 16.02 13.56 -1.78
N VAL A 321 16.96 13.71 -0.85
CA VAL A 321 16.70 13.55 0.59
C VAL A 321 17.15 14.81 1.30
N ASP A 322 16.22 15.48 1.98
CA ASP A 322 16.51 16.72 2.73
C ASP A 322 17.19 17.79 1.84
N GLY A 323 16.71 17.94 0.60
CA GLY A 323 17.26 18.87 -0.40
C GLY A 323 18.59 18.46 -1.01
N LYS A 324 19.07 17.23 -0.77
CA LYS A 324 20.34 16.73 -1.34
C LYS A 324 20.08 15.64 -2.35
N GLU A 325 20.55 15.87 -3.57
CA GLU A 325 20.51 14.88 -4.66
C GLU A 325 21.47 13.71 -4.38
N GLY A 326 20.99 12.49 -4.59
CA GLY A 326 21.81 11.29 -4.70
C GLY A 326 22.37 11.07 -6.10
N GLU A 327 22.86 9.85 -6.34
CA GLU A 327 23.28 9.38 -7.65
C GLU A 327 22.12 9.35 -8.66
N ALA A 328 22.45 9.50 -9.95
CA ALA A 328 21.48 9.46 -11.03
C ALA A 328 21.34 8.04 -11.61
N TYR A 329 20.11 7.65 -11.92
CA TYR A 329 19.74 6.33 -12.39
C TYR A 329 18.79 6.42 -13.60
N ASP A 330 18.76 5.39 -14.45
CA ASP A 330 17.89 5.34 -15.63
C ASP A 330 16.41 5.45 -15.24
N ALA A 331 16.05 4.77 -14.16
CA ALA A 331 14.73 4.77 -13.55
C ALA A 331 14.80 4.30 -12.09
N TYR A 332 13.65 4.22 -11.42
CA TYR A 332 13.53 3.76 -10.04
C TYR A 332 12.24 2.94 -9.87
N GLY A 333 12.19 2.11 -8.83
CA GLY A 333 10.98 1.36 -8.48
C GLY A 333 9.92 2.27 -7.89
N ILE A 334 8.79 2.44 -8.57
CA ILE A 334 7.66 3.23 -8.05
C ILE A 334 7.18 2.61 -6.73
N GLY A 335 7.06 3.44 -5.69
CA GLY A 335 6.62 3.00 -4.36
C GLY A 335 7.68 2.32 -3.48
N THR A 336 8.94 2.30 -3.90
CA THR A 336 10.02 1.59 -3.17
C THR A 336 10.89 2.50 -2.30
N LEU A 337 10.75 3.83 -2.46
CA LEU A 337 11.44 4.81 -1.62
C LEU A 337 10.84 4.75 -0.21
N VAL A 338 11.67 4.41 0.78
CA VAL A 338 11.24 4.22 2.17
C VAL A 338 12.27 4.74 3.17
N PHE A 339 11.78 5.31 4.27
CA PHE A 339 12.59 5.58 5.46
C PHE A 339 12.58 4.36 6.41
N SER A 340 13.67 4.16 7.15
CA SER A 340 13.68 3.20 8.26
C SER A 340 12.71 3.61 9.37
N PRO A 341 12.19 2.65 10.16
CA PRO A 341 11.31 2.94 11.31
C PRO A 341 11.89 3.95 12.31
N ASP A 342 13.22 4.03 12.45
CA ASP A 342 13.91 5.00 13.29
C ASP A 342 14.24 6.35 12.60
N SER A 343 13.73 6.58 11.39
CA SER A 343 13.94 7.76 10.52
C SER A 343 15.38 8.00 10.04
N LYS A 344 16.37 7.20 10.44
CA LYS A 344 17.77 7.52 10.16
C LYS A 344 18.22 7.13 8.77
N ARG A 345 17.59 6.12 8.19
CA ARG A 345 18.04 5.49 6.94
C ARG A 345 17.02 5.64 5.84
N VAL A 346 17.49 5.59 4.61
CA VAL A 346 16.67 5.62 3.40
C VAL A 346 17.07 4.44 2.51
N ALA A 347 16.09 3.76 1.95
CA ALA A 347 16.32 2.73 0.94
C ALA A 347 15.35 2.91 -0.24
N TYR A 348 15.79 2.52 -1.42
CA TYR A 348 14.99 2.54 -2.64
C TYR A 348 15.54 1.58 -3.69
N GLU A 349 14.71 1.23 -4.66
CA GLU A 349 15.10 0.45 -5.84
C GLU A 349 15.43 1.40 -6.99
N ALA A 350 16.52 1.11 -7.69
CA ALA A 350 16.99 1.87 -8.85
C ALA A 350 17.27 0.95 -10.04
N ILE A 351 17.18 1.52 -11.24
CA ILE A 351 17.55 0.84 -12.50
C ILE A 351 18.81 1.51 -13.05
N LYS A 352 19.83 0.70 -13.34
CA LYS A 352 21.09 1.11 -13.95
C LYS A 352 21.48 0.07 -14.99
N ASP A 353 21.73 0.50 -16.22
CA ASP A 353 22.08 -0.38 -17.35
C ASP A 353 21.04 -1.51 -17.55
N ASP A 354 19.75 -1.17 -17.53
CA ASP A 354 18.62 -2.10 -17.64
C ASP A 354 18.57 -3.20 -16.54
N LYS A 355 19.26 -2.99 -15.42
CA LYS A 355 19.27 -3.91 -14.27
C LYS A 355 18.85 -3.21 -12.99
N TRP A 356 18.20 -3.97 -12.12
CA TRP A 356 17.73 -3.49 -10.83
C TRP A 356 18.83 -3.57 -9.77
N LEU A 357 18.89 -2.59 -8.89
CA LEU A 357 19.75 -2.59 -7.70
C LEU A 357 19.04 -1.90 -6.54
N VAL A 358 19.49 -2.21 -5.32
CA VAL A 358 19.01 -1.56 -4.11
C VAL A 358 20.02 -0.53 -3.66
N VAL A 359 19.55 0.68 -3.35
CA VAL A 359 20.37 1.71 -2.73
C VAL A 359 19.96 1.86 -1.29
N VAL A 360 20.92 1.79 -0.37
CA VAL A 360 20.70 2.04 1.06
C VAL A 360 21.65 3.13 1.51
N ASP A 361 21.10 4.24 2.00
CA ASP A 361 21.86 5.39 2.48
C ASP A 361 22.88 5.91 1.44
N GLY A 362 22.50 5.87 0.16
CA GLY A 362 23.36 6.27 -0.98
C GLY A 362 24.37 5.21 -1.42
N VAL A 363 24.38 4.02 -0.82
CA VAL A 363 25.27 2.91 -1.19
C VAL A 363 24.53 1.89 -2.04
N GLU A 364 24.99 1.69 -3.28
CA GLU A 364 24.49 0.67 -4.20
C GLU A 364 24.77 -0.75 -3.68
N SER A 365 23.81 -1.67 -3.88
CA SER A 365 24.03 -3.09 -3.61
C SER A 365 25.08 -3.66 -4.57
N PRO A 366 25.99 -4.53 -4.11
CA PRO A 366 27.05 -5.08 -4.96
C PRO A 366 26.53 -6.04 -6.05
N THR A 367 25.26 -6.45 -5.93
CA THR A 367 24.59 -7.33 -6.88
C THR A 367 23.52 -6.54 -7.61
N ILE A 368 23.42 -6.78 -8.92
CA ILE A 368 22.35 -6.29 -9.79
C ILE A 368 21.43 -7.46 -10.15
N TYR A 369 20.14 -7.17 -10.41
CA TYR A 369 19.08 -8.17 -10.52
C TYR A 369 18.26 -7.98 -11.82
N ASP A 370 17.60 -9.05 -12.26
CA ASP A 370 16.75 -9.06 -13.46
C ASP A 370 15.32 -8.56 -13.18
N GLY A 371 14.97 -8.40 -11.90
CA GLY A 371 13.67 -7.90 -11.44
C GLY A 371 13.68 -7.75 -9.92
N MET A 372 12.72 -6.98 -9.42
CA MET A 372 12.50 -6.73 -7.99
C MET A 372 11.01 -6.74 -7.66
N GLY A 373 10.69 -6.89 -6.39
CA GLY A 373 9.32 -6.79 -5.87
C GLY A 373 9.24 -5.87 -4.65
N SER A 374 9.04 -6.43 -3.45
CA SER A 374 8.91 -5.64 -2.22
C SER A 374 10.28 -5.23 -1.66
N LEU A 375 10.35 -4.03 -1.07
CA LEU A 375 11.49 -3.54 -0.30
C LEU A 375 11.02 -2.90 1.01
N ILE A 376 11.49 -3.43 2.13
CA ILE A 376 11.12 -2.95 3.48
C ILE A 376 12.32 -2.94 4.43
N PHE A 377 12.29 -2.06 5.43
CA PHE A 377 13.20 -2.16 6.57
C PHE A 377 12.68 -3.17 7.60
N SER A 378 13.59 -3.88 8.27
CA SER A 378 13.27 -4.63 9.47
C SER A 378 12.72 -3.70 10.56
N PRO A 379 11.84 -4.18 11.46
CA PRO A 379 11.27 -3.34 12.51
C PRO A 379 12.31 -2.66 13.41
N ASP A 380 13.49 -3.28 13.56
CA ASP A 380 14.62 -2.73 14.32
C ASP A 380 15.52 -1.78 13.51
N SER A 381 15.14 -1.45 12.27
CA SER A 381 15.84 -0.55 11.33
C SER A 381 17.24 -1.01 10.88
N LYS A 382 17.69 -2.21 11.28
CA LYS A 382 19.06 -2.66 11.00
C LYS A 382 19.23 -3.26 9.61
N HIS A 383 18.20 -3.94 9.11
CA HIS A 383 18.28 -4.69 7.85
C HIS A 383 17.27 -4.13 6.85
N VAL A 384 17.64 -4.20 5.58
CA VAL A 384 16.69 -4.06 4.47
C VAL A 384 16.39 -5.48 3.98
N VAL A 385 15.11 -5.77 3.79
CA VAL A 385 14.60 -7.02 3.25
C VAL A 385 13.91 -6.71 1.95
N TYR A 386 14.26 -7.46 0.92
CA TYR A 386 13.69 -7.26 -0.41
C TYR A 386 13.67 -8.55 -1.20
N ASP A 387 12.71 -8.70 -2.11
CA ASP A 387 12.66 -9.83 -3.03
C ASP A 387 13.15 -9.45 -4.43
N VAL A 388 13.92 -10.37 -5.02
CA VAL A 388 14.66 -10.15 -6.27
C VAL A 388 14.54 -11.33 -7.18
N ARG A 389 14.65 -11.06 -8.48
CA ARG A 389 14.73 -12.08 -9.51
C ARG A 389 16.14 -12.18 -10.09
N LYS A 390 16.69 -13.40 -10.11
CA LYS A 390 17.95 -13.77 -10.78
C LYS A 390 17.65 -14.88 -11.78
N GLY A 391 17.76 -14.58 -13.07
CA GLY A 391 17.28 -15.45 -14.15
C GLY A 391 15.78 -15.72 -13.99
N ASP A 392 15.41 -17.00 -13.92
CA ASP A 392 14.02 -17.46 -13.81
C ASP A 392 13.58 -17.69 -12.36
N LYS A 393 14.42 -17.38 -11.37
CA LYS A 393 14.15 -17.64 -9.95
C LYS A 393 14.08 -16.35 -9.14
N TRP A 394 13.23 -16.38 -8.12
CA TRP A 394 13.09 -15.35 -7.11
C TRP A 394 13.74 -15.77 -5.80
N ALA A 395 14.25 -14.81 -5.04
CA ALA A 395 14.76 -15.02 -3.68
C ALA A 395 14.45 -13.80 -2.81
N VAL A 396 14.30 -14.03 -1.50
CA VAL A 396 14.24 -12.95 -0.50
C VAL A 396 15.66 -12.70 0.01
N VAL A 397 16.12 -11.47 -0.09
CA VAL A 397 17.42 -11.00 0.39
C VAL A 397 17.24 -10.33 1.75
N VAL A 398 18.05 -10.71 2.74
CA VAL A 398 18.03 -10.10 4.08
C VAL A 398 19.41 -9.53 4.38
N GLY A 399 19.49 -8.22 4.54
CA GLY A 399 20.76 -7.56 4.86
C GLY A 399 21.87 -7.83 3.84
N GLY A 400 21.50 -8.04 2.57
CA GLY A 400 22.43 -8.35 1.47
C GLY A 400 22.78 -9.82 1.31
N VAL A 401 22.17 -10.73 2.08
CA VAL A 401 22.36 -12.18 1.94
C VAL A 401 21.15 -12.79 1.23
N ASP A 402 21.39 -13.44 0.10
CA ASP A 402 20.34 -14.15 -0.65
C ASP A 402 19.80 -15.35 0.13
N GLY A 403 18.48 -15.49 0.16
CA GLY A 403 17.79 -16.70 0.60
C GLY A 403 17.75 -17.80 -0.46
N LEU A 404 16.91 -18.80 -0.21
CA LEU A 404 16.64 -19.89 -1.15
C LEU A 404 15.95 -19.38 -2.43
N ALA A 405 16.18 -20.10 -3.54
CA ALA A 405 15.63 -19.78 -4.85
C ALA A 405 14.27 -20.47 -5.10
N TYR A 406 13.30 -19.70 -5.56
CA TYR A 406 11.90 -20.09 -5.78
C TYR A 406 11.40 -19.70 -7.17
N ASP A 407 10.31 -20.30 -7.64
CA ASP A 407 9.65 -19.93 -8.90
C ASP A 407 8.84 -18.62 -8.78
N GLY A 408 8.61 -18.15 -7.56
CA GLY A 408 7.95 -16.88 -7.27
C GLY A 408 7.89 -16.62 -5.76
N ILE A 409 7.73 -15.35 -5.39
CA ILE A 409 7.41 -14.91 -4.02
C ILE A 409 5.97 -14.36 -4.05
N GLY A 410 5.23 -14.55 -2.96
CA GLY A 410 3.86 -14.06 -2.85
C GLY A 410 3.79 -12.53 -2.92
N GLU A 411 2.72 -12.00 -3.52
CA GLU A 411 2.52 -10.56 -3.74
C GLU A 411 2.44 -9.75 -2.43
N ASP A 412 2.00 -10.36 -1.33
CA ASP A 412 1.96 -9.73 -0.01
C ASP A 412 3.35 -9.54 0.63
N GLY A 413 4.42 -10.03 -0.03
CA GLY A 413 5.80 -9.86 0.39
C GLY A 413 6.14 -10.55 1.70
N VAL A 414 7.11 -9.97 2.42
CA VAL A 414 7.62 -10.47 3.70
C VAL A 414 6.86 -9.85 4.87
N THR A 415 6.40 -10.68 5.80
CA THR A 415 5.79 -10.25 7.07
C THR A 415 6.74 -10.52 8.24
N PHE A 416 6.92 -9.54 9.13
CA PHE A 416 7.66 -9.71 10.37
C PHE A 416 6.76 -10.10 11.55
N SER A 417 7.33 -10.85 12.51
CA SER A 417 6.70 -11.04 13.82
C SER A 417 6.60 -9.72 14.60
N PRO A 418 5.70 -9.59 15.59
CA PRO A 418 5.54 -8.35 16.36
C PRO A 418 6.79 -7.89 17.10
N ASP A 419 7.69 -8.81 17.45
CA ASP A 419 8.99 -8.51 18.06
C ASP A 419 10.13 -8.30 17.04
N GLY A 420 9.82 -8.40 15.74
CA GLY A 420 10.73 -8.23 14.61
C GLY A 420 11.80 -9.32 14.47
N LYS A 421 11.73 -10.40 15.26
CA LYS A 421 12.77 -11.45 15.28
C LYS A 421 12.54 -12.56 14.27
N ARG A 422 11.32 -12.69 13.76
CA ARG A 422 10.97 -13.67 12.73
C ARG A 422 10.42 -12.98 11.51
N MET A 423 10.57 -13.65 10.39
CA MET A 423 9.95 -13.26 9.14
C MET A 423 9.28 -14.47 8.48
N ALA A 424 8.19 -14.23 7.77
CA ALA A 424 7.50 -15.22 6.98
C ALA A 424 7.05 -14.66 5.63
N TYR A 425 7.06 -15.50 4.60
CA TYR A 425 6.55 -15.16 3.27
C TYR A 425 6.02 -16.40 2.56
N PHE A 426 5.15 -16.18 1.59
CA PHE A 426 4.76 -17.22 0.64
C PHE A 426 5.81 -17.34 -0.45
N ALA A 427 6.19 -18.58 -0.78
CA ALA A 427 7.04 -18.86 -1.92
C ALA A 427 6.41 -19.94 -2.79
N LYS A 428 6.62 -19.84 -4.09
CA LYS A 428 6.20 -20.84 -5.07
C LYS A 428 7.38 -21.72 -5.42
N LYS A 429 7.23 -23.03 -5.25
CA LYS A 429 8.22 -24.04 -5.62
C LYS A 429 7.54 -25.06 -6.50
N GLU A 430 7.97 -25.13 -7.75
CA GLU A 430 7.32 -25.86 -8.84
C GLU A 430 5.85 -25.42 -8.99
N SER A 431 4.90 -26.34 -8.82
CA SER A 431 3.46 -26.08 -8.90
C SER A 431 2.80 -25.85 -7.55
N LYS A 432 3.56 -25.77 -6.44
CA LYS A 432 3.03 -25.68 -5.08
C LYS A 432 3.48 -24.39 -4.41
N TRP A 433 2.64 -23.92 -3.50
CA TRP A 433 2.98 -22.82 -2.60
C TRP A 433 3.47 -23.37 -1.27
N ILE A 434 4.37 -22.65 -0.61
CA ILE A 434 4.88 -22.98 0.72
C ILE A 434 4.96 -21.69 1.55
N VAL A 435 4.79 -21.84 2.86
CA VAL A 435 5.11 -20.76 3.81
C VAL A 435 6.54 -20.96 4.29
N VAL A 436 7.41 -19.99 4.01
CA VAL A 436 8.80 -19.97 4.48
C VAL A 436 8.86 -19.12 5.73
N VAL A 437 9.46 -19.63 6.81
CA VAL A 437 9.67 -18.91 8.07
C VAL A 437 11.16 -18.92 8.38
N ASP A 438 11.79 -17.76 8.52
CA ASP A 438 13.22 -17.63 8.83
C ASP A 438 14.12 -18.47 7.89
N GLY A 439 13.73 -18.59 6.62
CA GLY A 439 14.41 -19.41 5.60
C GLY A 439 14.07 -20.91 5.61
N ALA A 440 13.28 -21.39 6.57
CA ALA A 440 12.83 -22.78 6.65
C ALA A 440 11.51 -23.00 5.90
N GLU A 441 11.52 -23.90 4.91
CA GLU A 441 10.35 -24.28 4.12
C GLU A 441 9.31 -25.04 4.96
N GLY A 442 8.04 -24.64 4.86
CA GLY A 442 6.89 -25.34 5.46
C GLY A 442 6.29 -26.43 4.56
N PRO A 443 5.14 -27.00 4.94
CA PRO A 443 4.44 -27.98 4.12
C PRO A 443 3.92 -27.36 2.80
N ALA A 444 3.87 -28.18 1.75
CA ALA A 444 3.33 -27.78 0.45
C ALA A 444 1.81 -27.54 0.49
N LEU A 445 1.39 -26.51 -0.22
CA LEU A 445 0.02 -26.02 -0.36
C LEU A 445 -0.37 -26.01 -1.85
N GLU A 446 -1.65 -26.25 -2.15
CA GLU A 446 -2.16 -26.15 -3.53
C GLU A 446 -2.26 -24.69 -4.01
N GLY A 447 -2.26 -23.74 -3.07
CA GLY A 447 -2.35 -22.32 -3.32
C GLY A 447 -2.74 -21.53 -2.08
N ASN A 448 -2.75 -20.22 -2.21
CA ASN A 448 -3.32 -19.26 -1.28
C ASN A 448 -4.38 -18.42 -2.05
N PRO A 449 -5.51 -18.04 -1.42
CA PRO A 449 -6.42 -17.09 -2.02
C PRO A 449 -5.72 -15.76 -2.29
N GLU A 450 -6.09 -15.11 -3.41
CA GLU A 450 -5.64 -13.75 -3.70
C GLU A 450 -6.02 -12.80 -2.55
N GLY A 451 -5.08 -11.95 -2.14
CA GLY A 451 -5.21 -11.07 -0.96
C GLY A 451 -5.06 -11.75 0.40
N SER A 452 -4.71 -13.04 0.46
CA SER A 452 -4.36 -13.71 1.70
C SER A 452 -2.90 -13.51 2.05
N LYS A 453 -2.65 -12.85 3.18
CA LYS A 453 -1.31 -12.68 3.77
C LYS A 453 -1.06 -13.66 4.93
N ILE A 454 0.20 -13.76 5.32
CA ILE A 454 0.59 -14.40 6.59
C ILE A 454 0.45 -13.37 7.70
N VAL A 455 -0.16 -13.74 8.82
CA VAL A 455 -0.35 -12.86 9.97
C VAL A 455 0.25 -13.51 11.21
N PHE A 456 1.16 -12.83 11.88
CA PHE A 456 1.65 -13.26 13.19
C PHE A 456 0.68 -12.81 14.29
N ASP A 457 0.07 -13.77 15.00
CA ASP A 457 -0.72 -13.52 16.21
C ASP A 457 0.18 -13.24 17.43
N SER A 458 1.42 -13.74 17.41
CA SER A 458 2.43 -13.54 18.44
C SER A 458 3.84 -13.78 17.86
N PRO A 459 4.94 -13.52 18.61
CA PRO A 459 6.29 -13.84 18.15
C PRO A 459 6.53 -15.29 17.71
N SER A 460 5.70 -16.24 18.15
CA SER A 460 5.82 -17.66 17.83
C SER A 460 4.60 -18.25 17.14
N ARG A 461 3.54 -17.48 16.90
CA ARG A 461 2.29 -18.00 16.34
C ARG A 461 1.87 -17.18 15.13
N LEU A 462 1.54 -17.87 14.04
CA LEU A 462 1.03 -17.26 12.81
C LEU A 462 -0.18 -18.01 12.25
N HIS A 463 -0.91 -17.35 11.37
CA HIS A 463 -1.98 -17.95 10.59
C HIS A 463 -2.03 -17.39 9.17
N TYR A 464 -2.70 -18.13 8.30
CA TYR A 464 -2.92 -17.76 6.91
C TYR A 464 -4.04 -18.60 6.28
N LEU A 465 -4.57 -18.16 5.13
CA LEU A 465 -5.48 -18.97 4.32
C LEU A 465 -4.73 -19.82 3.30
N ALA A 466 -5.11 -21.09 3.21
CA ALA A 466 -4.55 -22.02 2.25
C ALA A 466 -5.67 -22.71 1.46
N ARG A 467 -5.46 -22.88 0.16
CA ARG A 467 -6.27 -23.76 -0.67
C ARG A 467 -5.76 -25.19 -0.49
N LYS A 468 -6.69 -26.11 -0.21
CA LYS A 468 -6.42 -27.55 -0.22
C LYS A 468 -7.49 -28.28 -1.04
N GLY A 469 -7.03 -29.10 -1.99
CA GLY A 469 -7.89 -29.61 -3.05
C GLY A 469 -8.31 -28.52 -4.03
N GLU A 470 -9.27 -28.81 -4.90
CA GLU A 470 -9.66 -27.91 -5.99
C GLU A 470 -10.43 -26.67 -5.49
N ASN A 471 -11.30 -26.85 -4.49
CA ASN A 471 -12.36 -25.89 -4.17
C ASN A 471 -12.42 -25.46 -2.70
N THR A 472 -11.57 -26.00 -1.82
CA THR A 472 -11.71 -25.78 -0.38
C THR A 472 -10.64 -24.85 0.16
N ILE A 473 -11.06 -23.86 0.95
CA ILE A 473 -10.18 -22.93 1.65
C ILE A 473 -10.16 -23.25 3.14
N TYR A 474 -8.96 -23.29 3.69
CA TYR A 474 -8.67 -23.56 5.09
C TYR A 474 -7.97 -22.38 5.74
N LEU A 475 -8.36 -22.08 6.98
CA LEU A 475 -7.54 -21.29 7.90
C LEU A 475 -6.55 -22.23 8.58
N VAL A 476 -5.26 -21.98 8.38
CA VAL A 476 -4.16 -22.74 8.98
C VAL A 476 -3.51 -21.89 10.06
N GLU A 477 -3.35 -22.45 11.25
CA GLU A 477 -2.62 -21.81 12.35
C GLU A 477 -1.40 -22.65 12.72
N GLU A 478 -0.24 -22.01 12.84
CA GLU A 478 1.03 -22.65 13.16
C GLU A 478 1.70 -22.04 14.37
N GLU A 479 2.36 -22.89 15.15
CA GLU A 479 3.25 -22.50 16.25
C GLU A 479 4.70 -22.84 15.88
N ILE A 480 5.59 -21.88 16.13
CA ILE A 480 7.01 -21.91 15.84
C ILE A 480 7.76 -22.00 17.17
N LYS A 481 8.45 -23.11 17.41
CA LYS A 481 9.21 -23.32 18.65
C LYS A 481 10.60 -22.69 18.64
#